data_AF-A0A015L788-F1
#
_entry.id   AF-A0A015L788-F1
#
_cell.length_a   1.000
_cell.length_b   1.000
_cell.length_c   1.000
_cell.angle_alpha   90.00
_cell.angle_beta   90.00
_cell.angle_gamma   90.00
#
_symmetry.space_group_name_H-M   'P 1'
#
loop_
_entity.id
_entity.type
_entity.pdbx_description
1 polymer ?
#
loop_
_entity_poly.entity_id
_entity_poly.type
_entity_poly.pdbx_seq_one_letter_code
_entity_poly.pdbx_strand_id
1 'polypeptide(L)'
;MNLFIGLLNNAIEECNDRASYLAQKADVIAEIELFYLLPFQRRWRAWFPEVIYYHVDVSIAQKYIREKIKNGEWKDDWPEMKHKILKLLNMNGEWKKDDWPEMKQKILNLLNDDINQEDKF
;
A
#
# COMPACT_ATOMS: atom_id res chain seq x y z
N MET A 1 23.85 -30.01 13.36
CA MET A 1 22.48 -29.57 13.02
C MET A 1 21.99 -28.42 13.90
N ASN A 2 22.27 -28.39 15.21
CA ASN A 2 21.79 -27.30 16.11
C ASN A 2 22.47 -25.94 15.90
N LEU A 3 23.75 -25.93 15.48
CA LEU A 3 24.49 -24.70 15.20
C LEU A 3 23.91 -23.94 14.00
N PHE A 4 23.49 -24.67 12.95
CA PHE A 4 22.86 -24.08 11.76
C PHE A 4 21.50 -23.48 12.08
N ILE A 5 20.70 -24.14 12.93
CA ILE A 5 19.41 -23.63 13.40
C ILE A 5 19.60 -22.35 14.22
N GLY A 6 20.62 -22.30 15.10
CA GLY A 6 20.93 -21.10 15.89
C GLY A 6 21.40 -19.91 15.05
N LEU A 7 22.26 -20.14 14.06
CA LEU A 7 22.71 -19.09 13.13
C LEU A 7 21.57 -18.59 12.23
N LEU A 8 20.72 -19.51 11.75
CA LEU A 8 19.55 -19.17 10.96
C LEU A 8 18.56 -18.33 11.78
N ASN A 9 18.34 -18.66 13.05
CA ASN A 9 17.42 -17.94 13.91
C ASN A 9 17.90 -16.50 14.18
N ASN A 10 19.19 -16.30 14.47
CA ASN A 10 19.77 -14.96 14.62
C ASN A 10 19.67 -14.14 13.32
N ALA A 11 19.93 -14.75 12.16
CA ALA A 11 19.82 -14.07 10.87
C ALA A 11 18.36 -13.71 10.54
N ILE A 12 17.39 -14.57 10.87
CA ILE A 12 15.96 -14.27 10.73
C ILE A 12 15.54 -13.14 11.68
N GLU A 13 16.07 -13.11 12.90
CA GLU A 13 15.78 -12.08 13.89
C GLU A 13 16.32 -10.70 13.47
N GLU A 14 17.53 -10.64 12.88
CA GLU A 14 18.09 -9.42 12.29
C GLU A 14 17.39 -9.01 10.98
N CYS A 15 16.84 -9.96 10.21
CA CYS A 15 16.13 -9.74 8.96
C CYS A 15 14.59 -9.70 9.13
N ASN A 16 14.07 -9.53 10.35
CA ASN A 16 12.63 -9.48 10.65
C ASN A 16 11.96 -8.17 10.19
N ASP A 17 12.31 -7.71 9.00
CA ASP A 17 11.57 -6.72 8.27
C ASP A 17 10.54 -7.44 7.39
N ARG A 18 9.25 -7.20 7.70
CA ARG A 18 8.12 -7.80 7.00
C ARG A 18 8.17 -7.51 5.49
N ALA A 19 8.72 -6.36 5.08
CA ALA A 19 8.87 -6.04 3.67
C ALA A 19 9.94 -6.92 2.99
N SER A 20 11.09 -7.10 3.65
CA SER A 20 12.17 -8.00 3.20
C SER A 20 11.72 -9.46 3.08
N TYR A 21 10.91 -9.95 4.04
CA TYR A 21 10.30 -11.29 3.97
C TYR A 21 9.37 -11.45 2.76
N LEU A 22 8.53 -10.45 2.49
CA LEU A 22 7.60 -10.49 1.34
C LEU A 22 8.35 -10.43 0.00
N ALA A 23 9.42 -9.65 -0.09
CA ALA A 23 10.27 -9.57 -1.27
C ALA A 23 10.93 -10.92 -1.57
N GLN A 24 11.61 -11.51 -0.58
CA GLN A 24 12.22 -12.84 -0.73
C GLN A 24 11.19 -13.92 -1.06
N LYS A 25 10.00 -13.85 -0.45
CA LYS A 25 8.91 -14.77 -0.77
C LYS A 25 8.45 -14.64 -2.22
N ALA A 26 8.39 -13.42 -2.77
CA ALA A 26 8.04 -13.20 -4.17
C ALA A 26 9.13 -13.75 -5.12
N ASP A 27 10.40 -13.54 -4.80
CA ASP A 27 11.52 -14.05 -5.59
C ASP A 27 11.52 -15.59 -5.67
N VAL A 28 11.34 -16.26 -4.53
CA VAL A 28 11.25 -17.73 -4.47
C VAL A 28 10.04 -18.24 -5.27
N ILE A 29 8.88 -17.56 -5.21
CA ILE A 29 7.72 -17.95 -6.01
C ILE A 29 8.02 -17.80 -7.51
N ALA A 30 8.66 -16.71 -7.93
CA ALA A 30 9.04 -16.50 -9.33
C ALA A 30 10.01 -17.58 -9.84
N GLU A 31 10.99 -17.98 -9.03
CA GLU A 31 11.90 -19.08 -9.38
C GLU A 31 11.16 -20.43 -9.48
N ILE A 32 10.25 -20.73 -8.55
CA ILE A 32 9.41 -21.93 -8.61
C ILE A 32 8.55 -21.93 -9.89
N GLU A 33 7.95 -20.79 -10.24
CA GLU A 33 7.14 -20.67 -11.45
C GLU A 33 7.95 -20.86 -12.73
N LEU A 34 9.16 -20.31 -12.79
CA LEU A 34 10.01 -20.35 -13.97
C LEU A 34 10.61 -21.74 -14.20
N PHE A 35 11.05 -22.41 -13.12
CA PHE A 35 11.85 -23.64 -13.23
C PHE A 35 11.09 -24.93 -12.90
N TYR A 36 10.03 -24.88 -12.09
CA TYR A 36 9.41 -26.09 -11.52
C TYR A 36 7.95 -26.33 -11.92
N LEU A 37 7.31 -25.42 -12.66
CA LEU A 37 5.90 -25.56 -13.07
C LEU A 37 5.69 -25.85 -14.55
N LEU A 38 4.96 -26.92 -14.82
CA LEU A 38 4.48 -27.26 -16.17
C LEU A 38 3.45 -26.23 -16.66
N PRO A 39 3.32 -26.00 -17.98
CA PRO A 39 2.42 -24.99 -18.54
C PRO A 39 0.95 -25.10 -18.10
N PHE A 40 0.46 -26.30 -17.79
CA PHE A 40 -0.90 -26.50 -17.30
C PHE A 40 -1.07 -26.16 -15.81
N GLN A 41 -0.03 -26.33 -14.98
CA GLN A 41 -0.05 -25.99 -13.56
C GLN A 41 -0.08 -24.47 -13.35
N ARG A 42 0.60 -23.72 -14.23
CA ARG A 42 0.53 -22.24 -14.25
C ARG A 42 -0.86 -21.69 -14.57
N ARG A 43 -1.73 -22.49 -15.19
CA ARG A 43 -3.11 -22.11 -15.52
C ARG A 43 -4.12 -22.53 -14.44
N TRP A 44 -3.68 -23.19 -13.38
CA TRP A 44 -4.54 -23.51 -12.24
C TRP A 44 -4.78 -22.28 -11.38
N ARG A 45 -5.93 -21.64 -11.61
CA ARG A 45 -6.39 -20.45 -10.87
C ARG A 45 -6.47 -20.65 -9.35
N ALA A 46 -6.60 -21.89 -8.89
CA ALA A 46 -6.60 -22.23 -7.47
C ALA A 46 -5.21 -22.08 -6.83
N TRP A 47 -4.13 -22.20 -7.61
CA TRP A 47 -2.74 -22.12 -7.14
C TRP A 47 -2.09 -20.79 -7.55
N PHE A 48 -2.43 -20.27 -8.73
CA PHE A 48 -1.96 -18.99 -9.27
C PHE A 48 -3.17 -18.11 -9.63
N PRO A 49 -3.65 -17.28 -8.69
CA PRO A 49 -4.73 -16.37 -8.99
C PRO A 49 -4.26 -15.31 -10.00
N GLU A 50 -5.13 -14.95 -10.92
CA GLU A 50 -4.86 -13.91 -11.93
C GLU A 50 -4.71 -12.51 -11.29
N VAL A 51 -5.32 -12.31 -10.11
CA VAL A 51 -5.29 -11.06 -9.34
C VAL A 51 -5.09 -11.38 -7.86
N ILE A 52 -4.13 -10.71 -7.21
CA ILE A 52 -3.90 -10.80 -5.77
C ILE A 52 -4.41 -9.53 -5.10
N TYR A 53 -5.33 -9.68 -4.14
CA TYR A 53 -5.86 -8.56 -3.36
C TYR A 53 -5.01 -8.36 -2.10
N TYR A 54 -4.46 -7.16 -1.94
CA TYR A 54 -3.78 -6.75 -0.70
C TYR A 54 -4.60 -5.67 0.00
N HIS A 55 -4.77 -5.83 1.31
CA HIS A 55 -5.33 -4.79 2.17
C HIS A 55 -4.20 -3.91 2.71
N VAL A 56 -4.34 -2.61 2.50
CA VAL A 56 -3.42 -1.59 3.01
C VAL A 56 -4.25 -0.46 3.60
N ASP A 57 -3.81 0.07 4.74
CA ASP A 57 -4.44 1.24 5.34
C ASP A 57 -4.28 2.47 4.42
N VAL A 58 -5.34 3.26 4.29
CA VAL A 58 -5.37 4.44 3.43
C VAL A 58 -4.25 5.42 3.80
N SER A 59 -3.96 5.62 5.09
CA SER A 59 -2.91 6.54 5.56
C SER A 59 -1.51 6.08 5.14
N ILE A 60 -1.25 4.77 5.21
CA ILE A 60 0.03 4.17 4.81
C ILE A 60 0.22 4.28 3.30
N ALA A 61 -0.81 3.90 2.54
CA ALA A 61 -0.80 4.06 1.09
C ALA A 61 -0.56 5.51 0.69
N GLN A 62 -1.17 6.45 1.42
CA GLN A 62 -1.01 7.85 1.14
C GLN A 62 0.41 8.38 1.41
N LYS A 63 1.03 7.96 2.50
CA LYS A 63 2.40 8.33 2.84
C LYS A 63 3.38 7.82 1.78
N TYR A 64 3.25 6.54 1.41
CA TYR A 64 4.12 5.90 0.42
C TYR A 64 4.07 6.60 -0.94
N ILE A 65 2.87 6.92 -1.45
CA ILE A 65 2.72 7.61 -2.74
C ILE A 65 3.35 9.01 -2.69
N ARG A 66 3.17 9.76 -1.60
CA ARG A 66 3.81 11.08 -1.43
C ARG A 66 5.34 10.98 -1.45
N GLU A 67 5.91 10.00 -0.78
CA GLU A 67 7.36 9.74 -0.78
C GLU A 67 7.86 9.38 -2.19
N LYS A 68 7.16 8.51 -2.90
CA LYS A 68 7.51 8.13 -4.28
C LYS A 68 7.41 9.30 -5.27
N ILE A 69 6.39 10.16 -5.14
CA ILE A 69 6.27 11.38 -5.95
C ILE A 69 7.44 12.32 -5.65
N LYS A 70 7.78 12.54 -4.37
CA LYS A 70 8.89 13.41 -3.96
C LYS A 70 10.24 12.91 -4.51
N ASN A 71 10.45 11.60 -4.53
CA ASN A 71 11.67 10.98 -5.03
C ASN A 71 11.71 10.88 -6.57
N GLY A 72 10.66 11.29 -7.29
CA GLY A 72 10.58 11.16 -8.75
C GLY A 72 10.43 9.72 -9.25
N GLU A 73 10.17 8.76 -8.35
CA GLU A 73 10.06 7.33 -8.65
C GLU A 73 8.63 6.91 -9.03
N TRP A 74 7.66 7.83 -8.94
CA TRP A 74 6.28 7.58 -9.31
C TRP A 74 6.07 7.62 -10.82
N LYS A 75 6.49 6.53 -11.48
CA LYS A 75 6.42 6.34 -12.93
C LYS A 75 4.99 6.44 -13.48
N ASP A 76 4.90 6.75 -14.77
CA ASP A 76 3.63 6.92 -15.49
C ASP A 76 3.31 5.73 -16.41
N ASP A 77 3.77 4.54 -16.04
CA ASP A 77 3.68 3.34 -16.88
C ASP A 77 2.23 2.89 -17.11
N TRP A 78 1.30 3.32 -16.24
CA TRP A 78 -0.14 3.09 -16.39
C TRP A 78 -0.97 4.29 -15.92
N PRO A 79 -1.17 5.31 -16.78
CA PRO A 79 -1.77 6.59 -16.40
C PRO A 79 -3.20 6.45 -15.88
N GLU A 80 -4.00 5.58 -16.49
CA GLU A 80 -5.39 5.31 -16.10
C GLU A 80 -5.49 4.78 -14.67
N MET A 81 -4.66 3.78 -14.34
CA MET A 81 -4.64 3.18 -13.01
C MET A 81 -4.11 4.15 -11.97
N LYS A 82 -3.10 4.94 -12.32
CA LYS A 82 -2.56 6.01 -11.48
C LYS A 82 -3.62 7.03 -11.11
N HIS A 83 -4.37 7.55 -12.08
CA HIS A 83 -5.49 8.48 -11.81
C HIS A 83 -6.59 7.83 -10.95
N LYS A 84 -6.90 6.55 -11.20
CA LYS A 84 -7.89 5.81 -10.41
C LYS A 84 -7.44 5.62 -8.96
N ILE A 85 -6.19 5.27 -8.72
CA ILE A 85 -5.59 5.12 -7.38
C ILE A 85 -5.61 6.45 -6.64
N LEU A 86 -5.13 7.53 -7.27
CA LEU A 86 -5.15 8.85 -6.65
C LEU A 86 -6.59 9.29 -6.32
N LYS A 87 -7.57 8.96 -7.17
CA LYS A 87 -8.99 9.27 -6.94
C LYS A 87 -9.53 8.53 -5.74
N LEU A 88 -9.27 7.23 -5.66
CA LEU A 88 -9.69 6.38 -4.55
C LEU A 88 -9.08 6.81 -3.22
N LEU A 89 -7.85 7.34 -3.26
CA LEU A 89 -7.13 7.82 -2.07
C LEU A 89 -7.40 9.29 -1.76
N ASN A 90 -8.31 9.96 -2.48
CA ASN A 90 -8.60 11.39 -2.38
C ASN A 90 -7.35 12.28 -2.50
N MET A 91 -6.39 11.86 -3.33
CA MET A 91 -5.17 12.59 -3.63
C MET A 91 -5.26 13.49 -4.86
N ASN A 92 -6.38 13.44 -5.58
CA ASN A 92 -6.61 14.22 -6.80
C ASN A 92 -6.77 15.72 -6.57
N GLY A 93 -6.74 16.17 -5.32
CA GLY A 93 -6.72 17.58 -5.01
C GLY A 93 -5.34 18.16 -5.28
N GLU A 94 -5.30 19.11 -6.20
CA GLU A 94 -4.42 20.27 -6.06
C GLU A 94 -4.64 20.87 -4.66
N TRP A 95 -3.93 20.39 -3.66
CA TRP A 95 -3.88 21.02 -2.36
C TRP A 95 -2.64 21.88 -2.34
N LYS A 96 -2.82 23.16 -2.64
CA LYS A 96 -1.77 24.13 -2.38
C LYS A 96 -1.76 24.34 -0.87
N LYS A 97 -0.56 24.52 -0.32
CA LYS A 97 -0.35 24.77 1.12
C LYS A 97 -1.12 26.02 1.61
N ASP A 98 -1.59 26.83 0.66
CA ASP A 98 -2.37 28.06 0.81
C ASP A 98 -3.86 27.83 1.13
N ASP A 99 -4.40 26.62 0.97
CA ASP A 99 -5.83 26.31 1.17
C ASP A 99 -6.19 25.96 2.64
N TRP A 100 -5.18 25.89 3.52
CA TRP A 100 -5.36 25.59 4.96
C TRP A 100 -6.35 26.51 5.70
N PRO A 101 -6.36 27.84 5.46
CA PRO A 101 -7.30 28.74 6.13
C PRO A 101 -8.76 28.42 5.78
N GLU A 102 -9.04 28.12 4.52
CA GLU A 102 -10.38 27.85 4.01
C GLU A 102 -10.88 26.48 4.51
N MET A 103 -9.98 25.49 4.57
CA MET A 103 -10.29 24.16 5.10
C MET A 103 -10.55 24.18 6.60
N LYS A 104 -9.75 24.94 7.37
CA LYS A 104 -9.97 25.15 8.81
C LYS A 104 -11.34 25.78 9.06
N GLN A 105 -11.73 26.76 8.25
CA GLN A 105 -13.02 27.42 8.38
C GLN A 105 -14.19 26.48 8.05
N LYS A 106 -14.04 25.64 7.01
CA LYS A 106 -15.07 24.67 6.61
C LYS A 106 -15.28 23.60 7.69
N ILE A 107 -14.21 23.12 8.32
CA ILE A 107 -14.28 22.15 9.44
C ILE A 107 -14.93 22.80 10.68
N LEU A 108 -14.57 24.04 11.00
CA LEU A 108 -15.18 24.79 12.12
C LEU A 108 -16.69 24.97 11.94
N ASN A 109 -17.14 25.25 10.72
CA ASN A 109 -18.57 25.41 10.43
C ASN A 109 -19.33 24.08 10.58
N LEU A 110 -18.77 22.97 10.08
CA LEU A 110 -19.39 21.64 10.21
C LEU A 110 -19.50 21.21 11.68
N LEU A 111 -18.47 21.45 12.49
CA LEU A 111 -18.49 21.14 13.92
C LEU A 111 -19.50 22.00 14.68
N ASN A 112 -19.67 23.27 14.30
CA ASN A 112 -20.68 24.15 14.90
C ASN A 112 -22.10 23.80 14.46
N ASP A 113 -22.29 23.31 13.23
CA ASP A 113 -23.60 22.84 12.75
C ASP A 113 -24.04 21.59 13.51
N ASP A 114 -23.12 20.71 13.88
CA ASP A 114 -23.40 19.53 14.71
C ASP A 114 -23.72 19.91 16.17
N ILE A 115 -23.00 20.89 16.75
CA ILE A 115 -23.27 21.38 18.13
C ILE A 115 -24.64 22.07 18.22
N ASN A 116 -25.04 22.84 17.19
CA ASN A 116 -26.32 23.55 17.19
C ASN A 116 -27.54 22.66 16.90
N GLN A 117 -27.34 21.40 16.51
CA GLN A 117 -28.43 20.42 16.38
C GLN A 117 -28.72 19.65 17.67
N GLU A 118 -27.74 19.55 18.60
CA GLU A 118 -27.93 18.88 19.89
C GLU A 118 -28.71 19.73 20.92
N ASP A 119 -28.75 21.06 20.79
CA ASP A 119 -29.48 21.97 21.69
C ASP A 119 -30.98 22.14 21.37
N LYS A 120 -31.56 21.26 20.53
CA LYS A 120 -32.97 21.33 20.09
C LYS A 120 -33.88 20.19 20.57
N PHE A 121 -33.51 19.51 21.65
CA PHE A 121 -34.35 18.55 22.37
C PHE A 121 -34.68 19.00 23.78
#